data_AF-A0A822YWZ6-F1
#
_entry.id   AF-A0A822YWZ6-F1
#
_cell.length_a   1.000
_cell.length_b   1.000
_cell.length_c   1.000
_cell.angle_alpha   90.00
_cell.angle_beta   90.00
_cell.angle_gamma   90.00
#
_symmetry.space_group_name_H-M   'P 1'
#
loop_
_entity.id
_entity.type
_entity.pdbx_description
1 polymer ?
#
loop_
_entity_poly.entity_id
_entity_poly.type
_entity_poly.pdbx_seq_one_letter_code
_entity_poly.pdbx_strand_id
1 'polypeptide(L)'
;MILEQTMDVLLKANQAPNHYYMASRAYSSGLGVYRDNYTPPSSLSMSSLPPYNDTEATTSFTTRFRRLASKEHSIDVPLTVDTRVYTTISVNTFMNNISFVTPSIDILEAYYRMIRGVYTTDFPNDPPYYFNFTADNLPIDKL
;
A
#
# COMPACT_ATOMS: atom_id res chain seq x y z
N MET A 1 5.09 -1.34 2.65
CA MET A 1 4.12 -2.32 3.18
C MET A 1 2.83 -1.56 3.46
N ILE A 2 1.75 -1.86 2.72
CA ILE A 2 0.42 -1.41 3.14
C ILE A 2 0.04 -2.40 4.24
N LEU A 3 0.16 -1.98 5.49
CA LEU A 3 -0.49 -2.67 6.60
C LEU A 3 -2.00 -2.43 6.43
N GLU A 4 -2.83 -3.37 6.87
CA GLU A 4 -4.31 -3.24 6.89
C GLU A 4 -5.08 -3.62 5.61
N GLN A 5 -4.64 -4.65 4.88
CA GLN A 5 -5.50 -5.35 3.92
C GLN A 5 -6.00 -6.68 4.50
N THR A 6 -7.26 -7.04 4.24
CA THR A 6 -7.84 -8.35 4.57
C THR A 6 -8.13 -9.15 3.30
N MET A 7 -8.06 -10.48 3.40
CA MET A 7 -8.33 -11.38 2.28
C MET A 7 -9.11 -12.59 2.75
N ASP A 8 -10.26 -12.82 2.12
CA ASP A 8 -11.05 -14.03 2.32
C ASP A 8 -10.69 -15.05 1.24
N VAL A 9 -10.25 -16.24 1.65
CA VAL A 9 -9.80 -17.31 0.75
C VAL A 9 -10.47 -18.61 1.14
N LEU A 10 -11.07 -19.28 0.15
CA LEU A 10 -11.64 -20.62 0.35
C LEU A 10 -10.55 -21.69 0.19
N LEU A 11 -10.28 -22.43 1.27
CA LEU A 11 -9.40 -23.60 1.24
C LEU A 11 -10.22 -24.88 1.05
N LYS A 12 -9.96 -25.62 -0.02
CA LYS A 12 -10.53 -26.96 -0.23
C LYS A 12 -9.58 -28.03 0.32
N ALA A 13 -9.90 -28.62 1.47
CA ALA A 13 -9.11 -29.68 2.11
C ALA A 13 -9.39 -31.07 1.49
N ASN A 14 -8.89 -31.30 0.27
CA ASN A 14 -9.08 -32.56 -0.47
C ASN A 14 -7.87 -33.51 -0.45
N GLN A 15 -6.87 -33.23 0.39
CA GLN A 15 -5.69 -34.08 0.56
C GLN A 15 -5.92 -35.12 1.66
N ALA A 16 -5.11 -36.19 1.67
CA ALA A 16 -5.16 -37.19 2.73
C ALA A 16 -4.91 -36.54 4.11
N PRO A 17 -5.56 -37.02 5.19
CA PRO A 17 -5.34 -36.46 6.53
C PRO A 17 -3.86 -36.49 6.94
N ASN A 18 -3.24 -35.32 7.02
CA ASN A 18 -1.87 -35.11 7.47
C ASN A 18 -1.69 -33.63 7.89
N HIS A 19 -0.48 -33.26 8.29
CA HIS A 19 -0.11 -31.90 8.63
C HIS A 19 0.27 -31.13 7.36
N TYR A 20 -0.07 -29.84 7.31
CA TYR A 20 0.28 -28.92 6.23
C TYR A 20 0.64 -27.55 6.82
N TYR A 21 1.69 -26.91 6.28
CA TYR A 21 2.07 -25.57 6.72
C TYR A 21 1.20 -24.50 6.06
N MET A 22 0.78 -23.50 6.85
CA MET A 22 0.42 -22.18 6.38
C MET A 22 1.57 -21.24 6.76
N ALA A 23 2.09 -20.49 5.79
CA ALA A 23 3.26 -19.65 6.00
C ALA A 23 3.18 -18.34 5.23
N SER A 24 3.88 -17.34 5.74
CA SER A 24 3.96 -16.01 5.16
C SER A 24 5.38 -15.49 5.23
N ARG A 25 5.76 -14.65 4.26
CA ARG A 25 7.02 -13.90 4.26
C ARG A 25 6.74 -12.49 3.78
N ALA A 26 7.41 -11.50 4.38
CA ALA A 26 7.30 -10.11 3.96
C ALA A 26 7.88 -9.93 2.54
N TYR A 27 7.18 -9.17 1.71
CA TYR A 27 7.73 -8.64 0.46
C TYR A 27 8.49 -7.33 0.73
N SER A 28 9.70 -7.19 0.19
CA SER A 28 10.46 -5.95 0.23
C SER A 28 11.50 -5.89 -0.88
N SER A 29 11.51 -4.78 -1.62
CA SER A 29 12.47 -4.48 -2.68
C SER A 29 13.38 -3.29 -2.35
N GLY A 30 13.32 -2.78 -1.12
CA GLY A 30 14.16 -1.66 -0.68
C GLY A 30 15.64 -2.04 -0.57
N LEU A 31 16.52 -1.04 -0.64
CA LEU A 31 17.95 -1.23 -0.37
C LEU A 31 18.17 -1.45 1.14
N GLY A 32 18.99 -2.43 1.53
CA GLY A 32 19.38 -2.68 2.93
C GLY A 32 18.36 -3.46 3.79
N VAL A 33 17.46 -4.22 3.18
CA VAL A 33 16.45 -5.02 3.90
C VAL A 33 17.12 -6.12 4.72
N TYR A 34 16.81 -6.16 6.03
CA TYR A 34 17.27 -7.18 6.97
C TYR A 34 16.82 -8.58 6.54
N ARG A 35 17.78 -9.51 6.44
CA ARG A 35 17.54 -10.90 6.06
C ARG A 35 17.35 -11.73 7.32
N ASP A 36 16.10 -12.09 7.61
CA ASP A 36 15.83 -13.10 8.63
C ASP A 36 16.43 -14.45 8.20
N ASN A 37 17.42 -14.94 8.96
CA ASN A 37 17.97 -16.29 8.77
C ASN A 37 16.99 -17.32 9.38
N TYR A 38 15.92 -17.63 8.65
CA TYR A 38 14.99 -18.69 9.03
C TYR A 38 15.50 -20.06 8.56
N THR A 39 15.81 -20.94 9.51
CA THR A 39 16.11 -22.36 9.23
C THR A 39 14.81 -23.16 9.37
N PRO A 40 14.24 -23.71 8.29
CA PRO A 40 13.02 -24.48 8.38
C PRO A 40 13.25 -25.81 9.13
N PRO A 41 12.30 -26.27 9.98
CA PRO A 41 12.35 -27.61 10.57
C PRO A 41 12.33 -28.70 9.49
N SER A 42 13.10 -29.77 9.68
CA SER A 42 13.07 -30.95 8.84
C SER A 42 11.83 -31.80 9.15
N SER A 43 10.89 -31.93 8.20
CA SER A 43 10.04 -33.13 7.96
C SER A 43 8.70 -32.91 7.21
N LEU A 44 8.39 -31.71 6.69
CA LEU A 44 7.17 -31.53 5.90
C LEU A 44 7.47 -30.82 4.57
N SER A 45 6.95 -31.36 3.46
CA SER A 45 7.04 -30.74 2.15
C SER A 45 6.28 -29.41 2.18
N MET A 46 7.01 -28.30 2.18
CA MET A 46 6.46 -26.97 2.14
C MET A 46 6.46 -26.50 0.67
N SER A 47 5.32 -25.99 0.19
CA SER A 47 5.29 -25.26 -1.08
C SER A 47 6.20 -24.04 -0.99
N SER A 48 7.03 -23.80 -2.00
CA SER A 48 7.96 -22.69 -2.00
C SER A 48 7.23 -21.35 -2.07
N LEU A 49 7.49 -20.46 -1.11
CA LEU A 49 7.06 -19.06 -1.20
C LEU A 49 7.91 -18.31 -2.24
N PRO A 50 7.33 -17.35 -3.01
CA PRO A 50 8.10 -16.48 -3.90
C PRO A 50 9.22 -15.75 -3.13
N PRO A 51 10.39 -15.50 -3.74
CA PRO A 51 11.46 -14.71 -3.13
C PRO A 51 10.94 -13.41 -2.51
N TYR A 52 11.55 -12.95 -1.41
CA TYR A 52 11.06 -11.78 -0.68
C TYR A 52 11.06 -10.49 -1.51
N ASN A 53 11.88 -10.41 -2.55
CA ASN A 53 12.01 -9.28 -3.46
C ASN A 53 11.39 -9.55 -4.84
N ASP A 54 10.50 -10.54 -4.94
CA ASP A 54 9.83 -10.89 -6.19
C ASP A 54 8.70 -9.90 -6.51
N THR A 55 9.07 -8.82 -7.19
CA THR A 55 8.14 -7.78 -7.67
C THR A 55 7.15 -8.33 -8.69
N GLU A 56 7.55 -9.30 -9.51
CA GLU A 56 6.70 -9.88 -10.54
C GLU A 56 5.58 -10.71 -9.91
N ALA A 57 5.88 -11.58 -8.95
CA ALA A 57 4.87 -12.32 -8.20
C ALA A 57 3.90 -11.39 -7.48
N THR A 58 4.40 -10.31 -6.87
CA THR A 58 3.57 -9.30 -6.20
C THR A 58 2.64 -8.58 -7.17
N THR A 59 3.14 -8.20 -8.35
CA THR A 59 2.36 -7.51 -9.39
C THR A 59 1.32 -8.45 -10.00
N SER A 60 1.70 -9.69 -10.31
CA SER A 60 0.81 -10.72 -10.84
C SER A 60 -0.35 -11.03 -9.87
N PHE A 61 -0.07 -11.05 -8.57
CA PHE A 61 -1.12 -11.24 -7.57
C PHE A 61 -2.05 -10.03 -7.46
N THR A 62 -1.52 -8.82 -7.31
CA THR A 62 -2.30 -7.59 -7.07
C THR A 62 -3.16 -7.16 -8.25
N THR A 63 -2.69 -7.38 -9.48
CA THR A 63 -3.45 -7.07 -10.72
C THR A 63 -4.70 -7.93 -10.91
N ARG A 64 -4.85 -9.01 -10.15
CA ARG A 64 -6.04 -9.88 -10.18
C ARG A 64 -7.18 -9.37 -9.32
N PHE A 65 -6.95 -8.35 -8.47
CA PHE A 65 -8.02 -7.76 -7.69
C PHE A 65 -9.06 -7.10 -8.58
N ARG A 66 -10.28 -7.61 -8.51
CA ARG A 66 -11.46 -7.11 -9.21
C ARG A 66 -12.63 -7.22 -8.28
N ARG A 67 -13.52 -6.23 -8.29
CA ARG A 67 -14.79 -6.33 -7.54
C ARG A 67 -15.65 -7.44 -8.13
N LEU A 68 -16.44 -8.09 -7.26
CA LEU A 68 -17.52 -8.98 -7.68
C LEU A 68 -18.66 -8.14 -8.25
N ALA A 69 -18.70 -7.98 -9.57
CA ALA A 69 -19.76 -7.28 -10.27
C ALA A 69 -20.83 -8.29 -10.72
N SER A 70 -21.97 -8.34 -10.04
CA SER A 70 -23.12 -9.17 -10.44
C SER A 70 -24.44 -8.41 -10.28
N LYS A 71 -25.56 -9.02 -10.67
CA LYS A 71 -26.88 -8.42 -10.47
C LYS A 71 -27.20 -8.23 -8.97
N GLU A 72 -26.75 -9.17 -8.14
CA GLU A 72 -26.90 -9.18 -6.69
C GLU A 72 -25.87 -8.27 -5.98
N HIS A 73 -24.79 -7.92 -6.68
CA HIS A 73 -23.70 -7.06 -6.20
C HIS A 73 -23.46 -5.92 -7.21
N SER A 74 -24.43 -5.02 -7.32
CA SER A 74 -24.34 -3.88 -8.25
C SER A 74 -23.21 -2.93 -7.88
N ILE A 75 -22.52 -2.42 -8.88
CA ILE A 75 -21.41 -1.48 -8.70
C ILE A 75 -21.71 -0.21 -9.47
N ASP A 76 -21.51 0.93 -8.81
CA ASP A 76 -21.53 2.25 -9.44
C ASP A 76 -20.10 2.79 -9.50
N VAL A 77 -19.54 2.87 -10.71
CA VAL A 77 -18.20 3.41 -10.96
C VAL A 77 -18.37 4.83 -11.51
N PRO A 78 -17.83 5.87 -10.85
CA PRO A 78 -17.86 7.23 -11.38
C PRO A 78 -17.27 7.30 -12.80
N LEU A 79 -18.08 7.71 -13.77
CA LEU A 79 -17.67 7.81 -15.18
C LEU A 79 -17.16 9.20 -15.56
N THR A 80 -17.51 10.21 -14.76
CA THR A 80 -17.08 11.61 -14.94
C THR A 80 -16.05 11.96 -13.88
N VAL A 81 -14.95 12.59 -14.32
CA VAL A 81 -13.88 13.06 -13.42
C VAL A 81 -13.99 14.56 -13.27
N ASP A 82 -14.42 15.01 -12.09
CA ASP A 82 -14.59 16.44 -11.79
C ASP A 82 -13.28 17.10 -11.34
N THR A 83 -12.40 16.35 -10.67
CA THR A 83 -11.13 16.85 -10.15
C THR A 83 -10.06 15.78 -10.30
N ARG A 84 -8.89 16.17 -10.80
CA ARG A 84 -7.70 15.31 -10.86
C ARG A 84 -6.73 15.74 -9.79
N VAL A 85 -6.20 14.76 -9.06
CA VAL A 85 -5.18 14.96 -8.04
C VAL A 85 -3.98 14.08 -8.40
N TYR A 86 -2.81 14.71 -8.51
CA TYR A 86 -1.51 14.08 -8.66
C TYR A 86 -0.76 14.22 -7.35
N THR A 87 -0.50 13.10 -6.70
CA THR A 87 0.22 13.07 -5.42
C THR A 87 1.55 12.34 -5.59
N THR A 88 2.64 13.06 -5.37
CA THR A 88 3.96 12.44 -5.20
C THR A 88 4.12 12.00 -3.76
N ILE A 89 4.67 10.80 -3.57
CA ILE A 89 4.97 10.24 -2.24
C ILE A 89 6.48 10.04 -2.19
N SER A 90 7.13 10.58 -1.16
CA SER A 90 8.57 10.40 -0.94
C SER A 90 8.86 9.79 0.42
N VAL A 91 10.09 9.28 0.56
CA VAL A 91 10.62 8.87 1.87
C VAL A 91 10.66 10.09 2.81
N ASN A 92 10.47 9.88 4.11
CA ASN A 92 10.23 10.93 5.12
C ASN A 92 8.81 11.55 5.11
N THR A 93 7.79 10.83 4.62
CA THR A 93 6.36 11.15 4.80
C THR A 93 5.86 12.44 4.13
N PHE A 94 6.49 12.88 3.04
CA PHE A 94 5.97 14.02 2.28
C PHE A 94 4.96 13.57 1.23
N MET A 95 3.87 14.31 1.12
CA MET A 95 2.91 14.24 0.04
C MET A 95 2.89 15.60 -0.67
N ASN A 96 3.23 15.64 -1.96
CA ASN A 96 3.38 16.89 -2.72
C ASN A 96 4.31 17.92 -2.04
N ASN A 97 5.42 17.45 -1.47
CA ASN A 97 6.39 18.24 -0.70
C ASN A 97 5.80 18.92 0.56
N ILE A 98 4.76 18.34 1.15
CA ILE A 98 4.20 18.78 2.43
C ILE A 98 4.33 17.62 3.42
N SER A 99 4.95 17.88 4.56
CA SER A 99 4.98 16.95 5.69
C SER A 99 3.77 17.19 6.58
N PHE A 100 3.06 16.13 6.93
CA PHE A 100 1.92 16.23 7.84
C PHE A 100 2.42 16.38 9.28
N VAL A 101 2.06 17.51 9.90
CA VAL A 101 2.30 17.75 11.33
C VAL A 101 0.99 17.54 12.06
N THR A 102 0.93 16.56 12.95
CA THR A 102 -0.27 16.29 13.75
C THR A 102 -0.58 17.49 14.66
N PRO A 103 -1.76 18.12 14.52
CA PRO A 103 -2.14 19.24 15.37
C PRO A 103 -2.49 18.79 16.79
N SER A 104 -2.43 19.72 17.76
CA SER A 104 -2.83 19.46 19.15
C SER A 104 -4.35 19.40 19.34
N ILE A 105 -5.12 19.99 18.42
CA ILE A 105 -6.59 19.92 18.37
C ILE A 105 -6.94 19.07 17.16
N ASP A 106 -7.85 18.12 17.34
CA ASP A 106 -8.33 17.27 16.26
C ASP A 106 -8.94 18.10 15.10
N ILE A 107 -8.66 17.70 13.86
CA ILE A 107 -9.10 18.44 12.66
C ILE A 107 -10.63 18.47 12.58
N LEU A 108 -11.32 17.37 12.94
CA LEU A 108 -12.77 17.30 12.91
C LEU A 108 -13.37 18.23 13.97
N GLU A 109 -12.83 18.25 15.18
CA GLU A 109 -13.25 19.20 16.22
C GLU A 109 -13.05 20.64 15.77
N ALA A 110 -11.88 20.98 15.24
CA ALA A 110 -11.58 22.32 14.76
C ALA A 110 -12.52 22.77 13.63
N TYR A 111 -12.84 21.87 12.70
CA TYR A 111 -13.81 22.12 11.63
C TYR A 111 -15.21 22.44 12.18
N TYR A 112 -15.76 21.57 13.03
CA TYR A 112 -17.13 21.72 13.56
C TYR A 112 -17.28 22.95 14.46
N ARG A 113 -16.24 23.28 15.25
CA ARG A 113 -16.22 24.43 16.15
C ARG A 113 -15.72 25.71 15.49
N MET A 114 -15.38 25.66 14.20
CA MET A 114 -14.80 26.78 13.44
C MET A 114 -13.55 27.38 14.10
N ILE A 115 -12.70 26.53 14.70
CA ILE A 115 -11.45 26.96 15.35
C ILE A 115 -10.43 27.24 14.26
N ARG A 116 -9.97 28.49 14.20
CA ARG A 116 -8.99 28.95 13.21
C ARG A 116 -7.56 28.59 13.62
N GLY A 117 -6.69 28.40 12.61
CA GLY A 117 -5.25 28.18 12.82
C GLY A 117 -4.84 26.74 13.14
N VAL A 118 -5.76 25.77 13.07
CA VAL A 118 -5.46 24.35 13.32
C VAL A 118 -5.03 23.61 12.04
N TYR A 119 -5.69 23.90 10.92
CA TYR A 119 -5.41 23.31 9.62
C TYR A 119 -5.62 24.35 8.51
N THR A 120 -5.07 24.08 7.33
CA THR A 120 -5.32 24.83 6.11
C THR A 120 -6.11 23.98 5.12
N THR A 121 -6.76 24.61 4.14
CA THR A 121 -7.61 23.94 3.13
C THR A 121 -7.01 24.01 1.73
N ASP A 122 -5.71 24.24 1.63
CA ASP A 122 -4.95 24.54 0.41
C ASP A 122 -3.97 23.42 0.04
N PHE A 123 -4.24 22.18 0.48
CA PHE A 123 -3.46 21.03 0.03
C PHE A 123 -3.49 20.95 -1.51
N PRO A 124 -2.33 20.87 -2.18
CA PRO A 124 -2.25 21.05 -3.62
C PRO A 124 -2.72 19.80 -4.36
N ASN A 125 -3.46 20.02 -5.45
CA ASN A 125 -3.87 18.95 -6.37
C ASN A 125 -2.71 18.41 -7.21
N ASP A 126 -1.57 19.11 -7.27
CA ASP A 126 -0.41 18.77 -8.09
C ASP A 126 0.88 18.85 -7.27
N PRO A 127 1.94 18.11 -7.64
CA PRO A 127 3.24 18.33 -7.05
C PRO A 127 3.76 19.73 -7.43
N PRO A 128 4.48 20.42 -6.52
CA PRO A 128 4.99 21.77 -6.79
C PRO A 128 6.04 21.79 -7.92
N TYR A 129 6.72 20.66 -8.15
CA TYR A 129 7.73 20.52 -9.20
C TYR A 129 7.59 19.19 -9.94
N TYR A 130 7.66 19.26 -11.26
CA TYR A 130 7.71 18.08 -12.12
C TYR A 130 9.16 17.70 -12.46
N PHE A 131 9.48 16.43 -12.30
CA PHE A 131 10.75 15.81 -12.68
C PHE A 131 10.53 14.31 -12.94
N ASN A 132 11.59 13.57 -13.26
CA ASN A 132 11.50 12.12 -13.36
C ASN A 132 11.39 11.51 -11.94
N PHE A 133 10.16 11.36 -11.45
CA PHE A 133 9.86 10.92 -10.08
C PHE A 133 10.39 9.52 -9.76
N THR A 134 10.67 8.70 -10.77
CA THR A 134 11.13 7.31 -10.62
C THR A 134 12.58 7.10 -11.11
N ALA A 135 13.35 8.18 -11.26
CA ALA A 135 14.77 8.06 -11.58
C ALA A 135 15.57 7.48 -10.41
N ASP A 136 16.65 6.74 -10.70
CA ASP A 136 17.57 6.23 -9.67
C ASP A 136 18.23 7.35 -8.86
N ASN A 137 18.45 8.51 -9.50
CA ASN A 137 19.01 9.70 -8.89
C ASN A 137 18.00 10.85 -8.98
N LEU A 138 17.47 11.26 -7.82
CA LEU A 138 16.52 12.35 -7.73
C LEU A 138 17.25 13.69 -7.53
N PRO A 139 16.79 14.78 -8.17
CA PRO A 139 17.34 16.12 -7.95
C PRO A 139 17.05 16.59 -6.51
N ILE A 140 18.10 16.72 -5.69
CA ILE A 140 17.99 17.08 -4.25
C ILE A 140 17.32 18.45 -4.06
N ASP A 141 17.48 19.37 -5.01
CA ASP A 141 16.89 20.71 -5.01
C ASP A 141 15.37 20.73 -5.25
N LYS A 142 14.78 19.61 -5.66
CA LYS A 142 13.35 19.47 -5.97
C LYS A 142 12.61 18.51 -5.03
N LEU A 143 13.31 17.97 -4.04
CA LEU A 143 12.78 17.08 -3.02
C LEU A 143 12.21 17.85 -1.84
#